data_AF-A5FT73-F1
#
_entry.id   AF-A5FT73-F1
#
_cell.length_a   1.000
_cell.length_b   1.000
_cell.length_c   1.000
_cell.angle_alpha   90.00
_cell.angle_beta   90.00
_cell.angle_gamma   90.00
#
_symmetry.space_group_name_H-M   'P 1'
#
loop_
_entity.id
_entity.type
_entity.pdbx_description
1 polymer ?
#
loop_
_entity_poly.entity_id
_entity_poly.type
_entity_poly.pdbx_seq_one_letter_code
_entity_poly.pdbx_strand_id
1 'polypeptide(L)' 'MTPVAVRVQKRRDALRRAGLRPVQIWVPDTRARGFDEECRRQARLVAEADRQDAKLAAFLDAAIADLDGWE' A
#
# COMPACT_ATOMS: atom_id res chain seq x y z
N MET A 1 23.41 21.44 0.45
CA MET A 1 22.13 20.71 0.52
C MET A 1 22.22 19.48 -0.37
N THR A 2 21.96 18.27 0.13
CA THR A 2 22.12 17.04 -0.69
C THR A 2 21.02 16.96 -1.75
N PRO A 3 21.35 16.76 -3.04
CA PRO A 3 20.35 16.65 -4.10
C PRO A 3 19.33 15.53 -3.84
N VAL A 4 18.08 15.73 -4.26
CA VAL A 4 17.00 14.75 -4.09
C VAL A 4 17.38 13.40 -4.69
N ALA A 5 18.01 13.39 -5.86
CA ALA A 5 18.47 12.16 -6.52
C ALA A 5 19.42 11.33 -5.63
N VAL A 6 20.38 11.98 -4.97
CA VAL A 6 21.34 11.32 -4.07
C VAL A 6 20.64 10.74 -2.84
N ARG A 7 19.66 11.45 -2.28
CA ARG A 7 18.83 10.97 -1.16
C ARG A 7 17.98 9.75 -1.54
N VAL A 8 17.35 9.80 -2.72
CA VAL A 8 16.54 8.69 -3.26
C VAL A 8 17.41 7.46 -3.51
N GLN A 9 18.61 7.64 -4.08
CA GLN A 9 19.55 6.55 -4.32
C GLN A 9 19.99 5.88 -3.01
N LYS A 10 20.45 6.67 -2.02
CA LYS A 10 20.86 6.14 -0.70
C LYS A 10 19.75 5.32 -0.03
N ARG A 11 18.49 5.77 -0.12
CA ARG A 11 17.33 5.04 0.42
C ARG A 11 17.07 3.73 -0.34
N ARG A 12 17.13 3.75 -1.67
CA ARG A 12 16.98 2.53 -2.48
C ARG A 12 18.07 1.50 -2.17
N ASP A 13 19.31 1.93 -1.99
CA ASP A 13 20.42 1.03 -1.65
C ASP A 13 20.25 0.40 -0.26
N ALA A 14 19.74 1.14 0.72
CA ALA A 14 19.40 0.59 2.03
C ALA A 14 18.29 -0.47 1.95
N LEU A 15 17.22 -0.20 1.17
CA LEU A 15 16.13 -1.17 0.97
C LEU A 15 16.61 -2.44 0.25
N ARG A 16 17.49 -2.31 -0.76
CA ARG A 16 18.11 -3.47 -1.43
C ARG A 16 18.93 -4.31 -0.46
N ARG A 17 19.72 -3.69 0.42
CA ARG A 17 20.48 -4.42 1.46
C ARG A 17 19.58 -5.14 2.46
N ALA A 18 18.38 -4.62 2.71
CA ALA A 18 17.34 -5.27 3.52
C ALA A 18 16.57 -6.37 2.77
N GLY A 19 16.98 -6.74 1.54
CA GLY A 19 16.34 -7.79 0.75
C GLY A 19 15.12 -7.35 -0.05
N LEU A 20 14.80 -6.05 -0.07
CA LEU A 20 13.64 -5.53 -0.79
C LEU A 20 13.96 -5.20 -2.25
N ARG A 21 13.06 -5.58 -3.15
CA ARG A 21 13.17 -5.24 -4.58
C ARG A 21 12.24 -4.05 -4.92
N PRO A 22 12.76 -2.98 -5.56
CA PRO A 22 11.90 -1.89 -6.00
C PRO A 22 10.97 -2.35 -7.12
N VAL A 23 9.69 -2.01 -7.01
CA VAL A 23 8.69 -2.19 -8.08
C VAL A 23 8.26 -0.81 -8.56
N GLN A 24 8.26 -0.59 -9.87
CA GLN A 24 7.71 0.61 -10.48
C GLN A 24 6.34 0.28 -11.06
N ILE A 25 5.31 0.93 -10.52
CA ILE A 25 3.95 0.87 -11.03
C ILE A 25 3.49 2.26 -11.40
N TRP A 26 2.63 2.34 -12.40
CA TRP A 26 1.91 3.57 -12.74
C TRP A 26 0.65 3.63 -11.90
N VAL A 27 0.48 4.73 -11.18
CA VAL A 27 -0.72 5.02 -10.38
C VAL A 27 -1.43 6.23 -10.97
N PRO A 28 -2.76 6.35 -10.80
CA PRO A 28 -3.48 7.53 -11.27
C PRO A 28 -2.94 8.81 -10.62
N ASP A 29 -2.92 9.91 -11.37
CA ASP A 29 -2.46 11.20 -10.85
C ASP A 29 -3.48 11.76 -9.85
N THR A 30 -3.08 11.77 -8.57
CA THR A 30 -3.86 12.31 -7.45
C THR A 30 -4.22 13.79 -7.57
N ARG A 31 -3.55 14.53 -8.46
CA ARG A 31 -3.83 15.96 -8.71
C ARG A 31 -4.78 16.21 -9.87
N ALA A 32 -5.11 15.18 -10.65
CA ALA A 32 -6.04 15.30 -11.76
C ALA A 32 -7.44 15.66 -11.23
N ARG A 33 -8.15 16.54 -11.95
CA ARG A 33 -9.54 16.86 -11.65
C ARG A 33 -10.39 15.59 -11.71
N GLY A 34 -11.21 15.35 -10.69
CA GLY A 34 -12.07 14.16 -10.58
C GLY A 34 -11.38 12.94 -9.94
N PHE A 35 -10.12 13.04 -9.53
CA PHE A 35 -9.45 11.95 -8.81
C PHE A 35 -10.16 11.59 -7.50
N ASP A 36 -10.72 12.59 -6.80
CA ASP A 36 -11.47 12.38 -5.57
C ASP A 36 -12.76 11.57 -5.80
N GLU A 37 -13.45 11.79 -6.92
CA GLU A 37 -14.62 11.01 -7.33
C GLU A 37 -14.24 9.57 -7.66
N GLU A 38 -13.17 9.37 -8.44
CA GLU A 38 -12.67 8.03 -8.76
C GLU A 38 -12.18 7.30 -7.51
N CYS A 39 -11.50 8.00 -6.60
CA CYS A 39 -11.06 7.45 -5.32
C CYS A 39 -12.26 6.96 -4.50
N ARG A 40 -13.32 7.76 -4.38
CA ARG A 40 -14.56 7.34 -3.71
C ARG A 40 -15.22 6.16 -4.41
N ARG A 41 -15.25 6.13 -5.74
CA ARG A 41 -15.83 5.03 -6.51
C ARG A 41 -15.08 3.72 -6.24
N GLN A 42 -13.76 3.74 -6.36
CA GLN A 42 -12.90 2.57 -6.13
C GLN A 42 -12.97 2.09 -4.68
N ALA A 43 -12.94 3.01 -3.70
CA ALA A 43 -13.08 2.65 -2.30
C ALA A 43 -14.40 1.92 -2.01
N ARG A 44 -15.51 2.35 -2.63
CA ARG A 44 -16.79 1.64 -2.49
C ARG A 44 -16.77 0.25 -3.12
N LEU A 45 -16.13 0.09 -4.29
CA LEU A 45 -16.02 -1.20 -4.97
C LEU A 45 -15.21 -2.20 -4.13
N VAL A 46 -14.07 -1.76 -3.58
CA VAL A 46 -13.25 -2.58 -2.68
C VAL A 46 -14.04 -2.96 -1.43
N ALA A 47 -14.68 -1.99 -0.77
CA ALA A 47 -15.46 -2.27 0.43
C ALA A 47 -16.64 -3.23 0.18
N GLU A 48 -17.26 -3.18 -1.01
CA GLU A 48 -18.29 -4.15 -1.39
C GLU A 48 -17.71 -5.54 -1.64
N ALA A 49 -16.58 -5.64 -2.36
CA ALA A 49 -15.90 -6.90 -2.59
C ALA A 49 -15.46 -7.56 -1.27
N ASP A 50 -14.88 -6.78 -0.36
CA ASP A 50 -14.46 -7.25 0.97
C ASP A 50 -15.65 -7.76 1.80
N ARG A 51 -16.79 -7.05 1.76
CA ARG A 51 -18.02 -7.50 2.45
C ARG A 51 -18.53 -8.85 1.93
N GLN A 52 -18.34 -9.11 0.64
CA GLN A 52 -18.77 -10.37 0.02
C GLN A 52 -17.81 -11.52 0.28
N ASP A 53 -16.57 -11.25 0.71
CA ASP A 53 -15.57 -12.28 1.00
C ASP A 53 -15.42 -12.55 2.50
N ALA A 54 -16.40 -13.28 3.05
CA ALA A 54 -16.39 -13.69 4.46
C ALA A 54 -15.17 -14.56 4.83
N LYS A 55 -14.57 -15.27 3.86
CA LYS A 55 -13.38 -16.10 4.09
C LYS A 55 -12.14 -15.22 4.29
N LEU A 56 -11.99 -14.18 3.47
CA LEU A 56 -10.94 -13.19 3.66
C LEU A 56 -11.09 -12.48 5.00
N ALA A 57 -12.30 -12.07 5.37
CA ALA A 57 -12.56 -11.46 6.68
C ALA A 57 -12.13 -12.36 7.83
N ALA A 58 -12.56 -13.64 7.83
CA ALA A 58 -12.18 -14.60 8.86
C ALA A 58 -10.67 -14.88 8.90
N PHE A 59 -10.00 -14.89 7.74
CA PHE A 59 -8.54 -15.02 7.66
C PHE A 59 -7.83 -13.81 8.29
N LEU A 60 -8.28 -12.59 7.99
CA LEU A 60 -7.69 -11.37 8.54
C LEU A 60 -7.91 -11.27 10.05
N ASP A 61 -9.11 -11.59 10.55
CA ASP A 61 -9.41 -11.63 11.98
C ASP A 61 -8.50 -12.64 12.71
N ALA A 62 -8.30 -13.83 12.12
CA ALA A 62 -7.39 -14.83 12.67
C ALA A 62 -5.93 -14.34 12.67
N ALA A 63 -5.48 -13.68 11.59
CA ALA A 63 -4.13 -13.11 11.51
C ALA A 63 -3.90 -11.98 12.52
N ILE A 64 -4.93 -11.18 12.83
CA ILE A 64 -4.86 -10.15 13.87
C ILE A 64 -4.77 -10.77 15.26
N ALA A 65 -5.55 -11.82 15.52
CA ALA A 65 -5.49 -12.55 16.79
C ALA A 65 -4.14 -13.26 17.02
N ASP A 66 -3.44 -13.63 15.95
CA ASP A 66 -2.11 -14.27 15.99
C ASP A 66 -0.96 -13.25 16.18
N LEU A 67 -1.23 -11.93 16.09
CA LEU A 67 -0.24 -10.87 16.30
C LEU A 67 0.10 -10.60 17.78
N ASP A 68 -0.09 -11.58 18.67
CA ASP A 68 0.44 -11.53 20.03
C ASP A 68 1.98 -11.48 19.99
N GLY A 69 2.58 -10.36 20.40
CA GLY A 69 4.04 -10.22 20.55
C GLY A 69 4.70 -9.00 19.92
N TRP A 70 3.94 -7.99 19.49
CA TRP A 70 4.51 -6.69 19.06
C TRP A 70 4.49 -5.70 20.23
N GLU A 71 5.31 -5.95 21.25
CA GLU A 71 5.83 -4.90 22.16
C GLU A 71 7.17 -4.36 21.64
#